data_AF-A0A7C5J3F4-F1
#
_entry.id   AF-A0A7C5J3F4-F1
#
_cell.length_a   1.000
_cell.length_b   1.000
_cell.length_c   1.000
_cell.angle_alpha   90.00
_cell.angle_beta   90.00
_cell.angle_gamma   90.00
#
_symmetry.space_group_name_H-M   'P 1'
#
loop_
_entity.id
_entity.type
_entity.pdbx_description
1 polymer ?
#
loop_
_entity_poly.entity_id
_entity_poly.type
_entity_poly.pdbx_seq_one_letter_code
_entity_poly.pdbx_strand_id
1 'polypeptide(L)'
;MTSTAPSEGSGPSTLPPSPAKVGLVLAGGAARGAYEVGVLEHIVEHVSRDLGFDVPFDVICGTSVGAINACCMAAWADEHRARIARLASVWTGLKIHELLRPMRGGVLDVARGFFGRRPHVETGAIFDPTLLAQILTRSIPYERIDWQLRQGNISAVTCSATQVATGRTVV
;
A
#
# COMPACT_ATOMS: atom_id res chain seq x y z
N MET A 1 -16.17 -57.20 -40.90
CA MET A 1 -15.75 -57.44 -39.50
C MET A 1 -14.28 -57.07 -39.43
N THR A 2 -13.76 -56.08 -38.73
CA THR A 2 -14.26 -55.10 -37.74
C THR A 2 -13.30 -53.92 -37.83
N SER A 3 -13.83 -52.70 -37.93
CA SER A 3 -13.07 -51.46 -37.87
C SER A 3 -12.75 -51.15 -36.41
N THR A 4 -11.47 -50.98 -36.09
CA THR A 4 -11.01 -50.46 -34.79
C THR A 4 -10.56 -49.02 -34.98
N ALA A 5 -11.37 -48.08 -34.49
CA ALA A 5 -10.98 -46.67 -34.38
C ALA A 5 -9.95 -46.50 -33.25
N PRO A 6 -8.98 -45.57 -33.37
CA PRO A 6 -8.13 -45.19 -32.25
C PRO A 6 -8.93 -44.34 -31.25
N SER A 7 -8.70 -44.61 -29.96
CA SER A 7 -9.25 -43.87 -28.83
C SER A 7 -8.83 -42.40 -28.86
N GLU A 8 -9.81 -41.49 -28.84
CA GLU A 8 -9.59 -40.06 -28.65
C GLU A 8 -8.92 -39.80 -27.29
N GLY A 9 -7.74 -39.18 -27.35
CA GLY A 9 -7.01 -38.72 -26.18
C GLY A 9 -7.80 -37.64 -25.45
N SER A 10 -7.85 -37.77 -24.12
CA SER A 10 -8.34 -36.77 -23.18
C SER A 10 -7.83 -35.38 -23.53
N GLY A 11 -8.73 -34.47 -23.92
CA GLY A 11 -8.43 -33.06 -24.10
C GLY A 11 -7.89 -32.42 -22.81
N PRO A 12 -7.17 -31.29 -22.90
CA PRO A 12 -6.67 -30.60 -21.73
C PRO A 12 -7.83 -30.23 -20.79
N SER A 13 -7.73 -30.63 -19.54
CA SER A 13 -8.66 -30.20 -18.48
C SER A 13 -8.50 -28.70 -18.30
N THR A 14 -9.34 -27.92 -18.99
CA THR A 14 -9.44 -26.48 -18.77
C THR A 14 -10.28 -26.27 -17.53
N LEU A 15 -9.62 -26.17 -16.38
CA LEU A 15 -10.23 -25.52 -15.22
C LEU A 15 -10.71 -24.13 -15.67
N PRO A 16 -11.93 -23.71 -15.29
CA PRO A 16 -12.41 -22.37 -15.64
C PRO A 16 -11.40 -21.33 -15.16
N PRO A 17 -11.12 -20.27 -15.95
CA PRO A 17 -10.21 -19.23 -15.51
C PRO A 17 -10.74 -18.66 -14.19
N SER A 18 -9.96 -18.78 -13.12
CA SER A 18 -10.25 -18.07 -11.88
C SER A 18 -10.38 -16.58 -12.22
N PRO A 19 -11.32 -15.84 -11.60
CA PRO A 19 -11.45 -14.41 -11.84
C PRO A 19 -10.09 -13.72 -11.69
N ALA A 20 -9.78 -12.81 -12.62
CA ALA A 20 -8.50 -12.12 -12.64
C ALA A 20 -8.31 -11.32 -11.35
N LYS A 21 -7.16 -11.51 -10.69
CA LYS A 21 -6.82 -10.76 -9.47
C LYS A 21 -6.58 -9.29 -9.79
N VAL A 22 -7.04 -8.40 -8.93
CA VAL A 22 -6.85 -6.96 -9.03
C VAL A 22 -5.72 -6.51 -8.11
N GLY A 23 -4.75 -5.81 -8.69
CA GLY A 23 -3.63 -5.22 -7.97
C GLY A 23 -3.86 -3.74 -7.67
N LEU A 24 -3.69 -3.34 -6.42
CA LEU A 24 -3.62 -1.94 -5.98
C LEU A 24 -2.15 -1.57 -5.75
N VAL A 25 -1.66 -0.56 -6.48
CA VAL A 25 -0.27 -0.08 -6.36
C VAL A 25 -0.26 1.38 -5.91
N LEU A 26 0.33 1.63 -4.74
CA LEU A 26 0.40 2.93 -4.08
C LEU A 26 1.85 3.44 -4.09
N ALA A 27 2.04 4.63 -4.66
CA ALA A 27 3.36 5.16 -4.95
C ALA A 27 3.96 5.89 -3.75
N GLY A 28 5.28 6.10 -3.80
CA GLY A 28 5.94 7.06 -2.91
C GLY A 28 5.63 8.50 -3.32
N GLY A 29 5.46 9.40 -2.36
CA GLY A 29 5.16 10.80 -2.68
C GLY A 29 5.03 11.78 -1.49
N ALA A 30 5.51 11.40 -0.29
CA ALA A 30 5.35 12.17 0.95
C ALA A 30 3.88 12.61 1.18
N ALA A 31 3.62 13.92 1.30
CA ALA A 31 2.27 14.45 1.58
C ALA A 31 1.21 14.07 0.52
N ARG A 32 1.61 13.61 -0.67
CA ARG A 32 0.69 13.08 -1.68
C ARG A 32 0.01 11.78 -1.27
N GLY A 33 0.41 11.14 -0.17
CA GLY A 33 -0.30 9.99 0.37
C GLY A 33 -1.77 10.28 0.68
N ALA A 34 -2.12 11.49 1.13
CA ALA A 34 -3.51 11.90 1.33
C ALA A 34 -4.32 12.00 0.02
N TYR A 35 -3.66 12.36 -1.09
CA TYR A 35 -4.30 12.37 -2.41
C TYR A 35 -4.69 10.94 -2.84
N GLU A 36 -3.80 9.96 -2.60
CA GLU A 36 -4.11 8.55 -2.87
C GLU A 36 -5.34 8.09 -2.07
N VAL A 37 -5.49 8.55 -0.83
CA VAL A 37 -6.69 8.25 -0.02
C VAL A 37 -7.96 8.77 -0.69
N GLY A 38 -7.98 10.01 -1.17
CA GLY A 38 -9.14 10.55 -1.87
C GLY A 38 -9.48 9.78 -3.16
N VAL A 39 -8.45 9.34 -3.90
CA VAL A 39 -8.65 8.47 -5.09
C VAL A 39 -9.25 7.12 -4.68
N LEU A 40 -8.71 6.49 -3.62
CA LEU A 40 -9.23 5.24 -3.09
C LEU A 40 -10.66 5.36 -2.57
N GLU A 41 -11.00 6.47 -1.92
CA GLU A 41 -12.36 6.79 -1.47
C GLU A 41 -13.32 6.85 -2.65
N HIS A 42 -12.94 7.55 -3.72
CA HIS A 42 -13.73 7.57 -4.94
C HIS A 42 -13.94 6.16 -5.55
N ILE A 43 -12.91 5.31 -5.57
CA ILE A 43 -13.02 3.93 -6.08
C ILE A 43 -13.96 3.08 -5.21
N VAL A 44 -13.76 3.12 -3.90
CA VAL A 44 -14.53 2.32 -2.94
C VAL A 44 -16.00 2.77 -2.86
N GLU A 45 -16.27 4.06 -3.05
CA GLU A 45 -17.62 4.59 -2.94
C GLU A 45 -18.35 4.68 -4.27
N HIS A 46 -17.78 5.37 -5.25
CA HIS A 46 -18.45 5.70 -6.51
C HIS A 46 -18.26 4.61 -7.54
N VAL A 47 -17.03 4.18 -7.80
CA VAL A 47 -16.78 3.12 -8.81
C VAL A 47 -17.47 1.83 -8.40
N SER A 48 -17.39 1.45 -7.13
CA SER A 48 -18.09 0.26 -6.62
C SER A 48 -19.62 0.37 -6.73
N ARG A 49 -20.18 1.59 -6.60
CA ARG A 49 -21.62 1.83 -6.81
C ARG A 49 -21.99 1.66 -8.28
N ASP A 50 -21.21 2.24 -9.18
CA ASP A 50 -21.46 2.19 -10.62
C ASP A 50 -21.31 0.77 -11.19
N LEU A 51 -20.39 -0.02 -10.64
CA LEU A 51 -20.19 -1.43 -10.99
C LEU A 51 -21.24 -2.37 -10.37
N GLY A 52 -21.90 -1.96 -9.29
CA GLY A 52 -22.84 -2.79 -8.54
C GLY A 52 -22.19 -3.86 -7.66
N PHE A 53 -20.87 -3.84 -7.49
CA PHE A 53 -20.11 -4.70 -6.58
C PHE A 53 -18.88 -3.96 -6.05
N ASP A 54 -18.38 -4.36 -4.89
CA ASP A 54 -17.19 -3.75 -4.30
C ASP A 54 -15.92 -4.12 -5.08
N VAL A 55 -15.11 -3.12 -5.43
CA VAL A 55 -13.85 -3.35 -6.16
C VAL A 55 -12.90 -4.21 -5.29
N PRO A 56 -12.49 -5.40 -5.75
CA PRO A 56 -11.56 -6.24 -5.02
C PRO A 56 -10.15 -5.64 -5.09
N PHE A 57 -9.39 -5.76 -4.00
CA PHE A 57 -7.96 -5.44 -3.98
C PHE A 57 -7.22 -6.68 -3.48
N ASP A 58 -6.95 -7.63 -4.37
CA ASP A 58 -6.36 -8.92 -4.04
C ASP A 58 -4.88 -8.82 -3.72
N VAL A 59 -4.17 -7.91 -4.39
CA VAL A 59 -2.73 -7.67 -4.18
C VAL A 59 -2.53 -6.20 -3.87
N ILE A 60 -1.97 -5.87 -2.71
CA ILE A 60 -1.79 -4.49 -2.29
C ILE A 60 -0.30 -4.18 -2.16
N CYS A 61 0.20 -3.26 -2.97
CA CYS A 61 1.62 -2.90 -3.02
C CYS A 61 1.79 -1.43 -2.66
N GLY A 62 2.81 -1.13 -1.86
CA GLY A 62 3.09 0.25 -1.50
C GLY A 62 4.58 0.56 -1.38
N THR A 63 4.94 1.81 -1.67
CA THR A 63 6.29 2.35 -1.50
C THR A 63 6.29 3.57 -0.58
N SER A 64 7.12 3.58 0.45
CA SER A 64 7.25 4.69 1.41
C SER A 64 5.89 5.06 2.00
N VAL A 65 5.36 6.25 1.70
CA VAL A 65 4.03 6.66 2.15
C VAL A 65 2.90 5.77 1.60
N GLY A 66 3.02 5.30 0.36
CA GLY A 66 2.08 4.36 -0.23
C GLY A 66 2.10 3.01 0.50
N ALA A 67 3.23 2.64 1.12
CA ALA A 67 3.33 1.43 1.94
C ALA A 67 2.51 1.54 3.24
N ILE A 68 2.44 2.74 3.83
CA ILE A 68 1.57 3.01 4.98
C ILE A 68 0.10 2.82 4.58
N ASN A 69 -0.31 3.42 3.46
CA ASN A 69 -1.65 3.28 2.91
C ASN A 69 -1.96 1.81 2.61
N ALA A 70 -1.02 1.09 1.99
CA ALA A 70 -1.14 -0.32 1.66
C ALA A 70 -1.35 -1.18 2.91
N CYS A 71 -0.54 -0.98 3.96
CA CYS A 71 -0.69 -1.71 5.22
C CYS A 71 -2.04 -1.43 5.90
N CYS A 72 -2.52 -0.19 5.88
CA CYS A 72 -3.83 0.15 6.44
C CYS A 72 -4.97 -0.52 5.67
N MET A 73 -4.94 -0.46 4.34
CA MET A 73 -5.93 -1.13 3.47
C MET A 73 -5.90 -2.65 3.62
N ALA A 74 -4.71 -3.23 3.78
CA ALA A 74 -4.52 -4.66 4.01
C ALA A 74 -5.05 -5.10 5.38
N ALA A 75 -4.77 -4.35 6.45
CA ALA A 75 -5.18 -4.70 7.82
C ALA A 75 -6.72 -4.79 7.99
N TRP A 76 -7.46 -4.08 7.14
CA TRP A 76 -8.92 -4.02 7.14
C TRP A 76 -9.53 -4.54 5.84
N ALA A 77 -8.87 -5.50 5.17
CA ALA A 77 -9.34 -6.05 3.90
C ALA A 77 -10.73 -6.71 3.96
N ASP A 78 -11.15 -7.19 5.13
CA ASP A 78 -12.49 -7.71 5.42
C ASP A 78 -13.59 -6.63 5.42
N GLU A 79 -13.21 -5.36 5.45
CA GLU A 79 -14.13 -4.23 5.57
C GLU A 79 -14.04 -3.30 4.35
N HIS A 80 -14.56 -3.76 3.22
CA HIS A 80 -14.45 -3.10 1.90
C HIS A 80 -14.62 -1.57 1.92
N ARG A 81 -15.70 -1.09 2.53
CA ARG A 81 -16.03 0.35 2.63
C ARG A 81 -15.47 1.02 3.87
N ALA A 82 -15.51 0.37 5.04
CA ALA A 82 -15.05 1.02 6.26
C ALA A 82 -13.53 1.20 6.32
N ARG A 83 -12.74 0.37 5.60
CA ARG A 83 -11.28 0.50 5.55
C ARG A 83 -10.81 1.84 5.00
N ILE A 84 -11.52 2.42 4.02
CA ILE A 84 -11.10 3.70 3.45
C ILE A 84 -11.41 4.86 4.39
N ALA A 85 -12.54 4.81 5.09
CA ALA A 85 -12.87 5.78 6.13
C ALA A 85 -11.86 5.74 7.29
N ARG A 86 -11.38 4.55 7.66
CA ARG A 86 -10.28 4.42 8.64
C ARG A 86 -8.98 5.00 8.13
N LEU A 87 -8.61 4.71 6.88
CA LEU A 87 -7.40 5.30 6.31
C LEU A 87 -7.51 6.84 6.27
N ALA A 88 -8.67 7.38 5.88
CA ALA A 88 -8.94 8.81 5.90
C ALA A 88 -8.86 9.40 7.32
N SER A 89 -9.34 8.69 8.35
CA SER A 89 -9.24 9.16 9.74
C SER A 89 -7.79 9.21 10.24
N VAL A 90 -6.95 8.25 9.84
CA VAL A 90 -5.50 8.30 10.10
C VAL A 90 -4.91 9.56 9.49
N TRP A 91 -5.17 9.82 8.20
CA TRP A 91 -4.60 10.96 7.49
C TRP A 91 -5.08 12.31 8.00
N THR A 92 -6.37 12.44 8.30
CA THR A 92 -6.96 13.69 8.84
C THR A 92 -6.58 13.94 10.30
N GLY A 93 -6.23 12.90 11.04
CA GLY A 93 -5.68 12.99 12.40
C GLY A 93 -4.21 13.40 12.46
N LEU A 94 -3.45 13.34 11.35
CA LEU A 94 -2.04 13.71 11.31
C LEU A 94 -1.85 15.22 11.46
N LYS A 95 -1.42 15.64 12.64
CA LYS A 95 -1.03 17.02 12.91
C LYS A 95 0.40 17.27 12.44
N ILE A 96 0.54 17.85 11.25
CA ILE A 96 1.84 18.18 10.62
C ILE A 96 2.74 19.03 11.55
N HIS A 97 2.18 19.88 12.41
CA HIS A 97 2.95 20.68 13.37
C HIS A 97 3.57 19.85 14.52
N GLU A 98 3.08 18.64 14.78
CA GLU A 98 3.69 17.70 15.73
C GLU A 98 4.83 16.90 15.08
N LEU A 99 4.79 16.76 13.74
CA LEU A 99 5.78 16.02 12.93
C LEU A 99 6.97 16.89 12.50
N LEU A 100 6.72 18.18 12.22
CA LEU A 100 7.73 19.18 11.85
C LEU A 100 8.28 19.88 13.09
N ARG A 101 9.16 19.23 13.85
CA ARG A 101 10.13 19.96 14.70
C ARG A 101 11.41 20.15 13.89
N PRO A 102 11.66 21.33 13.30
CA PRO A 102 12.88 21.54 12.54
C PRO A 102 14.05 21.51 13.53
N MET A 103 14.94 20.52 13.44
CA MET A 103 16.32 20.76 13.86
C MET A 103 16.86 21.90 12.99
N ARG A 104 17.38 22.95 13.62
CA ARG A 104 17.65 24.29 13.06
C ARG A 104 18.59 24.37 11.84
N GLY A 105 19.00 23.24 11.22
CA GLY A 105 19.95 23.21 10.10
C GLY A 105 19.51 22.48 8.83
N GLY A 106 18.43 21.69 8.80
CA GLY A 106 18.29 20.68 7.73
C GLY A 106 17.42 21.02 6.50
N VAL A 107 16.55 22.03 6.55
CA VAL A 107 15.53 22.29 5.49
C VAL A 107 16.14 22.56 4.12
N LEU A 108 17.31 23.21 4.06
CA LEU A 108 17.98 23.56 2.80
C LEU A 108 18.68 22.37 2.12
N ASP A 109 19.08 21.36 2.90
CA ASP A 109 19.89 20.23 2.40
C ASP A 109 19.04 19.09 1.81
N VAL A 110 17.82 18.87 2.32
CA VAL A 110 16.87 17.92 1.70
C VAL A 110 16.38 18.43 0.36
N ALA A 111 16.11 19.73 0.22
CA ALA A 111 15.76 20.33 -1.07
C ALA A 111 16.88 20.14 -2.11
N ARG A 112 18.16 20.21 -1.69
CA ARG A 112 19.32 19.99 -2.57
C ARG A 112 19.52 18.51 -2.95
N GLY A 113 19.16 17.58 -2.05
CA GLY A 113 19.21 16.14 -2.30
C GLY A 113 18.23 15.67 -3.38
N PHE A 114 17.04 16.27 -3.46
CA PHE A 114 16.05 15.98 -4.51
C PHE A 114 16.46 16.46 -5.92
N PHE A 115 17.39 17.42 -6.02
CA PHE A 115 17.93 17.93 -7.29
C PHE A 115 19.25 17.26 -7.73
N GLY A 116 19.60 16.10 -7.17
CA GLY A 116 20.70 15.28 -7.65
C GLY A 116 22.11 15.70 -7.19
N ARG A 117 22.24 16.65 -6.26
CA ARG A 117 23.52 16.91 -5.57
C ARG A 117 23.53 16.11 -4.29
N ARG A 118 24.55 15.25 -4.11
CA ARG A 118 24.75 14.46 -2.89
C ARG A 118 24.81 15.42 -1.69
N PRO A 119 23.81 15.45 -0.80
CA PRO A 119 23.93 16.24 0.40
C PRO A 119 24.88 15.49 1.33
N HIS A 120 25.95 16.16 1.77
CA HIS A 120 26.78 15.66 2.85
C HIS A 120 26.00 15.89 4.15
N VAL A 121 25.07 14.97 4.46
CA VAL A 121 24.28 15.03 5.69
C VAL A 121 25.05 14.31 6.78
N GLU A 122 25.85 15.05 7.54
CA GLU A 122 26.15 14.66 8.91
C GLU A 122 24.83 14.71 9.70
N THR A 123 24.17 13.56 9.83
CA THR A 123 23.27 13.20 10.93
C THR A 123 22.16 14.21 11.32
N GLY A 124 21.61 14.97 10.36
CA GLY A 124 20.55 15.95 10.62
C GLY A 124 19.19 15.52 10.05
N ALA A 125 18.51 14.55 10.68
CA ALA A 125 17.13 14.25 10.32
C ALA A 125 16.25 15.48 10.62
N ILE A 126 15.62 16.05 9.59
CA ILE A 126 14.71 17.21 9.70
C ILE A 126 13.42 16.83 10.47
N PHE A 127 13.14 15.53 10.54
CA PHE A 127 11.95 14.94 11.14
C PHE A 127 12.37 13.97 12.25
N ASP A 128 11.62 13.96 13.35
CA ASP A 128 11.65 12.85 14.29
C ASP A 128 10.74 11.72 13.74
N PRO A 129 11.30 10.62 13.21
CA PRO A 129 10.51 9.51 12.69
C PRO A 129 9.77 8.75 13.80
N THR A 130 10.15 8.94 15.07
CA THR A 130 9.59 8.22 16.22
C THR A 130 8.13 8.56 16.43
N LEU A 131 7.75 9.84 16.32
CA LEU A 131 6.38 10.28 16.52
C LEU A 131 5.46 9.78 15.41
N LEU A 132 5.93 9.82 14.15
CA LEU A 132 5.21 9.22 13.03
C LEU A 132 5.05 7.71 13.24
N ALA A 133 6.12 7.00 13.60
CA ALA A 133 6.07 5.56 13.87
C ALA A 133 5.06 5.22 14.99
N GLN A 134 5.02 6.00 16.07
CA GLN A 134 4.06 5.81 17.15
C GLN A 134 2.61 6.02 16.70
N ILE A 135 2.32 7.09 15.92
CA ILE A 135 0.98 7.34 15.39
C ILE A 135 0.55 6.19 14.48
N LEU A 136 1.42 5.75 13.58
CA LEU A 136 1.13 4.67 12.65
C LEU A 136 0.91 3.34 13.36
N THR A 137 1.75 3.00 14.34
CA THR A 137 1.62 1.75 15.13
C THR A 137 0.35 1.71 15.96
N ARG A 138 -0.13 2.87 16.44
CA ARG A 138 -1.42 2.94 17.15
C ARG A 138 -2.62 2.90 16.21
N SER A 139 -2.46 3.40 15.00
CA SER A 139 -3.55 3.55 14.03
C SER A 139 -3.76 2.34 13.14
N ILE A 140 -2.68 1.60 12.85
CA ILE A 140 -2.68 0.46 11.94
C ILE A 140 -2.44 -0.82 12.74
N PRO A 141 -3.43 -1.71 12.85
CA PRO A 141 -3.27 -3.00 13.51
C PRO A 141 -2.53 -3.98 12.59
N TYR A 142 -1.20 -3.86 12.53
CA TYR A 142 -0.36 -4.63 11.61
C TYR A 142 -0.52 -6.15 11.75
N GLU A 143 -0.83 -6.64 12.95
CA GLU A 143 -1.05 -8.05 13.26
C GLU A 143 -2.26 -8.63 12.51
N ARG A 144 -3.22 -7.77 12.13
CA ARG A 144 -4.37 -8.18 11.32
C ARG A 144 -3.96 -8.54 9.90
N ILE A 145 -2.89 -7.98 9.34
CA ILE A 145 -2.46 -8.24 7.95
C ILE A 145 -2.23 -9.74 7.74
N ASP A 146 -1.55 -10.39 8.67
CA ASP A 146 -1.32 -11.84 8.63
C ASP A 146 -2.63 -12.65 8.69
N TRP A 147 -3.60 -12.19 9.48
CA TRP A 147 -4.91 -12.81 9.55
C TRP A 147 -5.65 -12.68 8.20
N GLN A 148 -5.59 -11.51 7.56
CA GLN A 148 -6.25 -11.24 6.27
C GLN A 148 -5.68 -12.11 5.14
N LEU A 149 -4.35 -12.29 5.12
CA LEU A 149 -3.68 -13.21 4.20
C LEU A 149 -4.15 -14.66 4.42
N ARG A 150 -4.24 -15.11 5.68
CA ARG A 150 -4.71 -16.47 6.00
C ARG A 150 -6.18 -16.69 5.68
N GLN A 151 -7.03 -15.68 5.83
CA GLN A 151 -8.44 -15.76 5.46
C GLN A 151 -8.67 -15.68 3.94
N GLY A 152 -7.66 -15.29 3.16
CA GLY A 152 -7.78 -15.12 1.72
C GLY A 152 -8.49 -13.82 1.30
N ASN A 153 -8.71 -12.87 2.24
CA ASN A 153 -9.27 -11.56 1.93
C ASN A 153 -8.31 -10.71 1.07
N ILE A 154 -7.01 -11.01 1.16
CA ILE A 154 -5.97 -10.56 0.25
C ILE A 154 -5.06 -11.74 -0.09
N SER A 155 -4.54 -11.74 -1.30
CA SER A 155 -3.54 -12.72 -1.77
C SER A 155 -2.11 -12.32 -1.41
N ALA A 156 -1.81 -11.02 -1.37
CA ALA A 156 -0.47 -10.54 -1.08
C ALA A 156 -0.47 -9.06 -0.64
N VAL A 157 0.54 -8.70 0.15
CA VAL A 157 0.88 -7.31 0.47
C VAL A 157 2.38 -7.11 0.31
N THR A 158 2.81 -5.93 -0.17
CA THR A 158 4.23 -5.56 -0.20
C THR A 158 4.44 -4.16 0.37
N CYS A 159 5.52 -3.99 1.13
CA CYS A 159 5.92 -2.75 1.77
C CYS A 159 7.35 -2.45 1.40
N SER A 160 7.57 -1.49 0.50
CA SER A 160 8.92 -1.10 0.11
C SER A 160 9.31 0.27 0.67
N ALA A 161 10.57 0.43 1.06
CA ALA A 161 11.11 1.69 1.55
C ALA A 161 12.61 1.80 1.21
N THR A 162 13.13 3.03 1.23
CA THR A 162 14.56 3.28 1.00
C THR A 162 15.31 3.34 2.34
N GLN A 163 16.33 2.50 2.50
CA GLN A 163 17.27 2.63 3.60
C GLN A 163 18.14 3.87 3.40
N VAL A 164 17.87 4.94 4.15
CA VAL A 164 18.51 6.26 3.97
C VAL A 164 20.03 6.19 4.03
N ALA A 165 20.60 5.34 4.90
CA ALA A 165 22.04 5.21 5.06
C ALA A 165 22.76 4.62 3.83
N THR A 166 22.09 3.73 3.07
CA THR A 166 22.71 2.99 1.96
C THR A 166 22.13 3.36 0.60
N GLY A 167 20.98 4.03 0.57
CA GLY A 167 20.21 4.32 -0.65
C GLY A 167 19.54 3.09 -1.26
N ARG A 168 19.61 1.91 -0.61
CA ARG A 168 19.02 0.67 -1.14
C ARG A 168 17.53 0.59 -0.85
N THR A 169 16.79 0.00 -1.77
CA THR A 169 15.40 -0.38 -1.55
C THR A 169 15.34 -1.66 -0.72
N VAL A 170 14.50 -1.65 0.30
CA VAL A 170 14.07 -2.80 1.09
C VAL A 170 12.60 -3.06 0.75
N VAL A 171 12.22 -4.32 0.60
CA VAL A 171 10.85 -4.79 0.34
C VAL A 171 10.50 -5.86 1.36
#